data_AF-A0AAE3CJ20-F1
#
_entry.id   AF-A0AAE3CJ20-F1
#
_cell.length_a   1.000
_cell.length_b   1.000
_cell.length_c   1.000
_cell.angle_alpha   90.00
_cell.angle_beta   90.00
_cell.angle_gamma   90.00
#
_symmetry.space_group_name_H-M   'P 1'
#
loop_
_entity.id
_entity.type
_entity.pdbx_description
1 polymer ?
#
loop_
_entity_poly.entity_id
_entity_poly.type
_entity_poly.pdbx_seq_one_letter_code
_entity_poly.pdbx_strand_id
1 'polypeptide(L)' 'MAKSQPSFSLEAGLDPNGNHPNQVLIKLSDTVTKQVFFSYYVPADQVTKAADSENPMGLLLQSKA' A
#
# COMPACT_ATOMS: atom_id res chain seq x y z
N MET A 1 -16.26 22.25 18.22
CA MET A 1 -15.15 22.07 17.27
C MET A 1 -15.24 20.65 16.72
N ALA A 2 -15.63 20.49 15.45
CA ALA A 2 -15.62 19.17 14.81
C ALA A 2 -14.16 18.72 14.69
N LYS A 3 -13.82 17.57 15.26
CA LYS A 3 -12.53 16.92 15.03
C LYS A 3 -12.45 16.67 13.52
N SER A 4 -11.58 17.40 12.80
CA SER A 4 -11.27 17.07 11.41
C SER A 4 -10.75 15.64 11.42
N GLN A 5 -11.55 14.69 10.91
CA GLN A 5 -11.09 13.32 10.76
C GLN A 5 -9.90 13.38 9.80
N PRO A 6 -8.74 12.82 10.19
CA PRO A 6 -7.59 12.81 9.30
C PRO A 6 -7.99 12.09 8.01
N SER A 7 -7.90 12.80 6.89
CA SER A 7 -8.19 12.27 5.57
C SER A 7 -6.94 11.58 5.05
N PHE A 8 -7.00 10.26 4.92
CA PHE A 8 -5.91 9.47 4.38
C PHE A 8 -6.22 9.03 2.94
N SER A 9 -5.18 8.93 2.13
CA SER A 9 -5.20 8.35 0.80
C SER A 9 -4.25 7.16 0.77
N LEU A 10 -4.77 6.01 0.34
CA LEU A 10 -3.99 4.80 0.10
C LEU A 10 -3.85 4.62 -1.41
N GLU A 11 -2.62 4.66 -1.90
CA GLU A 11 -2.28 4.48 -3.31
C GLU A 11 -1.48 3.17 -3.47
N ALA A 12 -1.74 2.43 -4.54
CA ALA A 12 -0.97 1.24 -4.91
C ALA A 12 -0.61 1.31 -6.40
N GLY A 13 0.64 1.04 -6.73
CA GLY A 13 1.12 1.12 -8.12
C GLY A 13 2.52 0.54 -8.29
N LEU A 14 3.07 0.64 -9.50
CA LEU A 14 4.45 0.24 -9.78
C LEU A 14 5.44 1.31 -9.32
N ASP A 15 6.68 0.93 -9.02
CA ASP A 15 7.74 1.89 -8.70
C ASP A 15 8.04 2.78 -9.93
N PRO A 16 7.82 4.10 -9.84
CA PRO A 16 8.08 5.00 -10.96
C PRO A 16 9.57 5.09 -11.34
N ASN A 17 10.48 4.73 -10.43
CA ASN A 17 11.92 4.73 -10.70
C ASN A 17 12.43 3.40 -11.24
N GLY A 18 11.62 2.33 -11.19
CA GLY A 18 12.02 0.99 -11.62
C GLY A 18 13.09 0.32 -10.76
N ASN A 19 13.40 0.85 -9.58
CA ASN A 19 14.40 0.29 -8.66
C ASN A 19 13.90 -0.98 -7.98
N HIS A 20 12.58 -1.16 -7.90
CA HIS A 20 11.94 -2.33 -7.30
C HIS A 20 11.15 -3.11 -8.36
N PRO A 21 11.83 -3.85 -9.26
CA PRO A 21 11.16 -4.67 -10.26
C PRO A 21 10.31 -5.76 -9.60
N ASN A 22 9.19 -6.11 -10.24
CA ASN A 22 8.23 -7.12 -9.78
C ASN A 22 7.64 -6.85 -8.39
N GLN A 23 7.65 -5.61 -7.94
CA GLN A 23 7.07 -5.19 -6.67
C GLN A 23 6.07 -4.06 -6.88
N VAL A 24 5.01 -4.08 -6.10
CA VAL A 24 3.97 -3.06 -6.01
C VAL A 24 4.31 -2.15 -4.84
N LEU A 25 4.41 -0.86 -5.13
CA LEU A 25 4.58 0.20 -4.16
C LEU A 25 3.23 0.61 -3.60
N ILE A 26 3.07 0.48 -2.29
CA ILE A 26 1.89 0.94 -1.55
C ILE A 26 2.29 2.17 -0.73
N LYS A 27 1.55 3.27 -0.89
CA LYS A 27 1.78 4.54 -0.21
C LYS A 27 0.56 4.93 0.61
N LEU A 28 0.79 5.27 1.88
CA LEU A 28 -0.21 5.94 2.72
C LEU A 28 0.19 7.40 2.85
N SER A 29 -0.69 8.30 2.43
CA SER A 29 -0.46 9.74 2.50
C SER A 29 -1.65 10.48 3.09
N ASP A 30 -1.41 11.69 3.59
CA ASP A 30 -2.46 12.64 3.91
C ASP A 30 -3.08 13.20 2.62
N THR A 31 -4.40 13.20 2.53
CA THR A 31 -5.10 13.63 1.32
C THR A 31 -4.94 15.14 1.06
N VAL A 32 -4.76 15.96 2.11
CA VAL A 32 -4.67 17.42 2.05
C VAL A 32 -3.22 17.87 1.88
N THR A 33 -2.31 17.43 2.74
CA THR A 33 -0.90 17.86 2.72
C THR A 33 -0.05 17.07 1.75
N LYS A 34 -0.55 15.94 1.24
CA LYS A 34 0.19 14.96 0.42
C LYS A 34 1.43 14.40 1.12
N GLN A 35 1.54 14.58 2.43
CA GLN A 35 2.63 14.01 3.21
C GLN A 35 2.50 12.50 3.22
N VAL A 36 3.55 11.80 2.77
CA VAL A 36 3.62 10.33 2.81
C VAL A 36 4.06 9.91 4.21
N PHE A 37 3.23 9.12 4.88
CA PHE A 37 3.55 8.55 6.19
C PHE A 37 4.24 7.19 6.05
N PHE A 38 3.81 6.41 5.07
CA PHE A 38 4.34 5.07 4.84
C PHE A 38 4.50 4.78 3.35
N SER A 39 5.56 4.06 3.01
CA SER A 39 5.78 3.46 1.70
C SER A 39 6.36 2.08 1.88
N TYR A 40 5.71 1.07 1.31
CA TYR A 40 6.15 -0.32 1.37
C TYR A 40 6.09 -0.96 0.00
N TYR A 41 7.04 -1.84 -0.27
CA TYR A 41 7.04 -2.66 -1.47
C TYR A 41 6.54 -4.06 -1.13
N VAL A 42 5.62 -4.55 -1.95
CA VAL A 42 5.04 -5.89 -1.83
C VAL A 42 5.30 -6.64 -3.13
N PRO A 43 5.77 -7.90 -3.11
CA PRO A 43 5.94 -8.69 -4.33
C PRO A 43 4.63 -8.78 -5.13
N ALA A 44 4.70 -8.56 -6.44
CA ALA A 44 3.52 -8.56 -7.31
C ALA A 44 2.75 -9.89 -7.26
N ASP A 45 3.48 -11.02 -7.17
CA ASP A 45 2.90 -12.36 -7.03
C ASP A 45 2.06 -12.50 -5.75
N GLN A 46 2.45 -11.86 -4.65
CA GLN A 46 1.66 -11.85 -3.42
C GLN A 46 0.41 -10.99 -3.58
N VAL A 47 0.51 -9.87 -4.30
CA VAL A 47 -0.65 -9.00 -4.57
C VAL A 47 -1.68 -9.74 -5.43
N THR A 48 -1.25 -10.45 -6.48
CA THR A 48 -2.14 -11.24 -7.32
C THR A 48 -2.75 -12.41 -6.56
N LYS A 49 -1.95 -13.15 -5.78
CA LYS A 49 -2.45 -14.24 -4.95
C LYS A 49 -3.42 -13.78 -3.87
N ALA A 50 -3.19 -12.59 -3.29
CA ALA A 50 -4.10 -11.99 -2.33
C ALA A 50 -5.41 -11.56 -2.99
N ALA A 51 -5.38 -10.99 -4.21
CA ALA A 51 -6.58 -10.58 -4.93
C ALA A 51 -7.55 -11.74 -5.22
N ASP A 52 -7.01 -12.95 -5.43
CA ASP A 52 -7.80 -14.17 -5.66
C ASP A 52 -8.19 -14.91 -4.36
N SER A 53 -7.79 -14.40 -3.19
CA SER A 53 -8.02 -15.04 -1.90
C SER A 53 -9.26 -14.52 -1.19
N GLU A 54 -9.93 -15.39 -0.44
CA GLU A 54 -11.03 -15.02 0.47
C GLU A 54 -10.53 -14.17 1.67
N ASN A 55 -9.21 -14.16 1.93
CA ASN A 55 -8.58 -13.32 2.95
C ASN A 55 -7.34 -12.58 2.39
N PRO A 56 -7.55 -11.54 1.58
CA PRO A 56 -6.47 -10.79 0.93
C PRO A 56 -5.53 -10.13 1.95
N MET A 57 -6.09 -9.61 3.04
CA MET A 57 -5.32 -8.88 4.05
C MET A 57 -4.42 -9.81 4.88
N GLY A 58 -4.86 -11.04 5.16
CA GLY A 58 -4.04 -12.03 5.86
C GLY A 58 -2.76 -12.37 5.09
N LEU A 59 -2.89 -12.59 3.77
CA LEU A 59 -1.76 -12.91 2.89
C LEU A 59 -0.77 -11.75 2.74
N LEU A 60 -1.26 -10.51 2.62
CA LEU A 60 -0.41 -9.34 2.48
C LEU A 60 0.35 -8.99 3.76
N LEU A 61 -0.20 -9.31 4.93
CA LEU A 61 0.39 -9.00 6.23
C LEU A 61 1.29 -10.11 6.79
N GLN A 62 1.08 -11.37 6.38
CA GLN A 62 1.91 -12.50 6.82
C GLN A 62 3.35 -12.44 6.31
N SER A 63 3.59 -11.77 5.18
CA SER A 63 4.91 -11.67 4.54
C SER A 63 5.93 -10.81 5.30
N LYS A 64 5.51 -10.18 6.42
CA LYS A 64 6.33 -9.29 7.23
C LYS A 64 6.67 -9.87 8.62
N ALA A 65 6.38 -11.14 8.86
CA ALA A 65 6.69 -11.86 10.11
C ALA A 65 7.97 -12.70 9.99
#